data_AF-A0A411HQJ1-F1
#
_entry.id   AF-A0A411HQJ1-F1
#
_cell.length_a   1.000
_cell.length_b   1.000
_cell.length_c   1.000
_cell.angle_alpha   90.00
_cell.angle_beta   90.00
_cell.angle_gamma   90.00
#
_symmetry.space_group_name_H-M   'P 1'
#
loop_
_entity.id
_entity.type
_entity.pdbx_description
1 polymer ?
#
loop_
_entity_poly.entity_id
_entity_poly.type
_entity_poly.pdbx_seq_one_letter_code
_entity_poly.pdbx_strand_id
1 'polypeptide(L)' 'MLEQLISAIQRFAGIGNPEPLKHALAGFWSRRITDEHRVVYKVEGVALLIAQLRYHY' A
#
# COMPACT_ATOMS: atom_id res chain seq x y z
N MET A 1 -2.19 7.83 15.04
CA MET A 1 -2.84 7.39 13.77
C MET A 1 -1.82 7.00 12.70
N LEU A 2 -0.72 7.75 12.51
CA LEU A 2 0.36 7.39 11.57
C LEU A 2 1.22 6.18 12.02
N GLU A 3 1.49 6.07 13.32
CA GLU A 3 2.29 4.96 13.90
C GLU A 3 1.69 3.57 13.65
N GLN A 4 0.36 3.45 13.76
CA GLN A 4 -0.37 2.20 13.49
C GLN A 4 -0.25 1.77 12.03
N LEU A 5 -0.16 2.75 11.12
CA LEU A 5 -0.09 2.54 9.69
C LEU A 5 1.28 2.00 9.26
N ILE A 6 2.35 2.54 9.86
CA ILE A 6 3.73 2.07 9.66
C ILE A 6 3.92 0.68 10.26
N SER A 7 3.35 0.41 11.43
CA SER A 7 3.36 -0.93 12.05
C SER A 7 2.61 -1.97 11.20
N ALA A 8 1.44 -1.60 10.63
CA ALA A 8 0.73 -2.44 9.68
C ALA A 8 1.57 -2.72 8.40
N ILE A 9 2.34 -1.72 7.95
CA ILE A 9 3.29 -1.86 6.84
C ILE A 9 4.44 -2.83 7.15
N GLN A 10 4.95 -2.83 8.38
CA GLN A 10 6.02 -3.76 8.76
C GLN A 10 5.52 -5.20 8.91
N ARG A 11 4.24 -5.41 9.26
CA ARG A 11 3.65 -6.75 9.50
C ARG A 11 3.07 -7.41 8.24
N PHE A 12 3.46 -6.94 7.06
CA PHE A 12 2.82 -7.17 5.76
C PHE A 12 2.80 -8.59 5.17
N ALA A 13 3.02 -9.64 5.95
CA ALA A 13 2.78 -11.02 5.52
C ALA A 13 1.25 -11.34 5.53
N GLY A 14 0.50 -10.86 4.53
CA GLY A 14 -0.74 -11.55 4.13
C GLY A 14 -2.10 -10.87 4.30
N ILE A 15 -2.21 -9.61 4.73
CA ILE A 15 -3.53 -8.96 4.92
C ILE A 15 -3.83 -7.91 3.85
N GLY A 16 -4.75 -8.22 2.93
CA GLY A 16 -5.27 -7.32 1.91
C GLY A 16 -4.83 -7.74 0.51
N ASN A 17 -5.80 -8.19 -0.31
CA ASN A 17 -5.59 -8.61 -1.70
C ASN A 17 -4.79 -7.55 -2.47
N PRO A 18 -3.49 -7.79 -2.77
CA PRO A 18 -2.69 -6.87 -3.55
C PRO A 18 -3.19 -6.92 -4.98
N GLU A 19 -3.72 -5.81 -5.47
CA GLU A 19 -4.21 -5.69 -6.83
C GLU A 19 -3.18 -4.90 -7.65
N PRO A 20 -2.65 -5.48 -8.75
CA PRO A 20 -1.76 -4.76 -9.64
C PRO A 20 -2.54 -3.64 -10.34
N LEU A 21 -1.98 -2.44 -10.33
CA LEU A 21 -2.56 -1.29 -11.03
C LEU A 21 -2.15 -1.30 -12.51
N LYS A 22 -2.97 -0.63 -13.33
CA LYS A 22 -2.81 -0.58 -14.80
C LYS A 22 -2.51 0.84 -15.27
N HIS A 23 -2.18 0.98 -16.56
CA HIS A 23 -1.92 2.25 -17.24
C HIS A 23 -0.78 3.05 -16.60
N ALA A 24 -1.02 4.30 -16.18
CA ALA A 24 -0.01 5.19 -15.61
C ALA A 24 0.61 4.65 -14.30
N LEU A 25 -0.06 3.72 -13.63
CA LEU A 25 0.41 3.07 -12.40
C LEU A 25 0.80 1.60 -12.64
N ALA A 26 1.07 1.21 -13.89
CA ALA A 26 1.58 -0.13 -14.19
C ALA A 26 2.88 -0.40 -13.40
N GLY A 27 2.93 -1.52 -12.70
CA GLY A 27 4.04 -1.88 -11.80
C GLY A 27 3.86 -1.41 -10.35
N PHE A 28 2.83 -0.61 -10.06
CA PHE A 28 2.39 -0.34 -8.70
C PHE A 28 1.32 -1.34 -8.26
N TRP A 29 1.20 -1.49 -6.95
CA TRP A 29 0.27 -2.36 -6.26
C TRP A 29 -0.62 -1.49 -5.37
N SER A 30 -1.92 -1.76 -5.41
CA SER A 30 -2.87 -1.23 -4.45
C SER A 30 -3.16 -2.30 -3.41
N ARG A 31 -3.07 -1.92 -2.13
CA ARG A 31 -3.47 -2.78 -1.01
C ARG A 31 -4.41 -2.02 -0.08
N ARG A 32 -5.49 -2.69 0.35
CA ARG A 32 -6.35 -2.19 1.42
C ARG A 32 -5.69 -2.47 2.76
N ILE A 33 -5.58 -1.43 3.58
CA ILE A 33 -5.15 -1.51 4.97
C ILE A 33 -6.38 -1.59 5.88
N THR A 34 -7.41 -0.80 5.57
CA THR A 34 -8.78 -0.96 6.09
C THR A 34 -9.77 -0.77 4.92
N ASP A 35 -11.08 -0.86 5.18
CA ASP A 35 -12.09 -0.59 4.14
C ASP A 35 -12.00 0.82 3.55
N GLU A 36 -11.52 1.78 4.34
CA GLU A 36 -11.35 3.19 3.96
C GLU A 36 -9.92 3.52 3.49
N HIS A 37 -8.91 2.79 3.98
CA HIS A 37 -7.51 3.10 3.74
C HIS A 37 -6.90 2.22 2.65
N ARG A 38 -6.37 2.87 1.61
CA ARG A 38 -5.56 2.21 0.59
C ARG A 38 -4.16 2.79 0.52
N VAL A 39 -3.19 1.89 0.41
CA VAL A 39 -1.82 2.21 0.07
C VAL A 39 -1.56 1.82 -1.38
N VAL A 40 -0.91 2.72 -2.13
CA VAL A 40 -0.35 2.43 -3.45
C VAL A 40 1.16 2.44 -3.31
N TYR A 41 1.78 1.30 -3.62
CA TYR A 41 3.21 1.11 -3.45
C TYR A 41 3.83 0.31 -4.60
N LYS A 42 5.15 0.37 -4.73
CA LYS A 42 5.95 -0.46 -5.62
C LYS A 42 7.17 -0.98 -4.86
N VAL A 43 7.56 -2.21 -5.13
CA VAL A 43 8.80 -2.78 -4.58
C VAL A 43 9.86 -2.77 -5.68
N GLU A 44 10.99 -2.15 -5.42
CA GLU A 44 12.16 -2.12 -6.30
C GLU A 44 13.40 -2.58 -5.53
N GLY A 45 13.80 -3.84 -5.75
CA GLY A 45 14.90 -4.45 -5.00
C GLY A 45 14.59 -4.48 -3.50
N VAL A 46 15.33 -3.70 -2.73
CA VAL A 46 15.15 -3.53 -1.27
C VAL A 46 14.37 -2.28 -0.89
N ALA A 47 13.97 -1.46 -1.87
CA ALA A 47 13.25 -0.23 -1.65
C ALA A 47 11.73 -0.43 -1.80
N LEU A 48 10.99 0.17 -0.88
CA LEU A 48 9.52 0.28 -0.93
C LEU A 48 9.15 1.72 -1.29
N LEU A 49 8.65 1.93 -2.50
CA LEU A 49 8.20 3.23 -2.99
C LEU A 49 6.71 3.37 -2.68
N ILE A 50 6.33 4.37 -1.90
CA ILE A 50 4.94 4.69 -1.61
C ILE A 50 4.52 5.85 -2.50
N ALA A 51 3.65 5.59 -3.47
CA ALA A 51 3.11 6.64 -4.35
C ALA A 51 1.93 7.36 -3.71
N GLN A 52 1.14 6.65 -2.91
CA GLN A 52 -0.04 7.23 -2.28
C GLN A 52 -0.40 6.54 -0.98
N LEU A 53 -0.71 7.36 0.02
CA LEU A 53 -1.42 7.00 1.24
C LEU A 53 -2.65 7.90 1.30
N ARG A 54 -3.83 7.38 0.91
CA ARG A 54 -5.07 8.18 1.02
C ARG A 54 -5.84 7.77 2.27
N TYR A 55 -6.17 8.79 3.04
CA TYR A 55 -7.15 8.79 4.11
C TYR A 55 -8.49 9.24 3.51
N HIS A 56 -9.57 8.51 3.76
CA HIS A 56 -10.93 9.02 3.60
C HIS A 56 -11.51 9.19 5.00
N TYR A 57 -11.99 10.39 5.32
CA TYR A 57 -12.62 10.74 6.60
C TYR A 57 -14.10 10.37 6.58
#